data_AF-A0A2G9Y9P1-F1
#
_entry.id   AF-A0A2G9Y9P1-F1
#
_cell.length_a   1.000
_cell.length_b   1.000
_cell.length_c   1.000
_cell.angle_alpha   90.00
_cell.angle_beta   90.00
_cell.angle_gamma   90.00
#
_symmetry.space_group_name_H-M   'P 1'
#
loop_
_entity.id
_entity.type
_entity.pdbx_description
1 polymer ?
#
loop_
_entity_poly.entity_id
_entity_poly.type
_entity_poly.pdbx_seq_one_letter_code
_entity_poly.pdbx_strand_id
1 'polypeptide(L)'
;MSLAQQLYEGVELGPAGATGLITYHRTDSVSIAKSARLEAAKFIKETFGTNYLPDRPPVYKTKNSLAQEAHEAIRPTSVLRTPES
;
A
#
# COMPACT_ATOMS: atom_id res chain seq x y z
N MET A 1 4.52 -4.87 -17.24
CA MET A 1 4.45 -3.55 -16.55
C MET A 1 3.19 -2.74 -16.88
N SER A 2 2.46 -2.98 -18.00
CA SER A 2 1.28 -2.15 -18.34
C SER A 2 0.19 -2.17 -17.27
N LEU A 3 -0.10 -3.33 -16.66
CA LEU A 3 -1.12 -3.43 -15.61
C LEU A 3 -0.78 -2.56 -14.39
N ALA A 4 0.47 -2.60 -13.91
CA ALA A 4 0.88 -1.78 -12.77
C ALA A 4 0.88 -0.28 -13.09
N GLN A 5 1.16 0.10 -14.33
CA GLN A 5 1.01 1.48 -14.79
C GLN A 5 -0.46 1.90 -14.71
N GLN A 6 -1.39 1.09 -15.24
CA GLN A 6 -2.83 1.36 -15.21
C GLN A 6 -3.36 1.46 -13.78
N LEU A 7 -2.95 0.55 -12.89
CA LEU A 7 -3.36 0.59 -11.48
C LEU A 7 -2.82 1.83 -10.75
N TYR A 8 -1.67 2.36 -11.16
CA TYR A 8 -1.10 3.59 -10.59
C TYR A 8 -1.79 4.85 -11.14
N GLU A 9 -1.96 4.94 -12.46
CA GLU A 9 -2.61 6.08 -13.14
C GLU A 9 -4.11 6.17 -12.81
N GLY A 10 -4.73 5.01 -12.64
CA GLY A 10 -6.10 4.86 -12.22
C GLY A 10 -6.92 4.00 -13.16
N VAL A 11 -7.87 3.28 -12.58
CA VAL A 11 -8.88 2.53 -13.31
C VAL A 11 -10.26 3.09 -12.97
N GLU A 12 -11.19 3.03 -13.92
CA GLU A 12 -12.56 3.50 -13.70
C GLU A 12 -13.29 2.59 -12.71
N LEU A 13 -13.65 3.13 -11.55
CA LEU A 13 -14.38 2.43 -10.49
C LEU A 13 -15.82 2.95 -10.39
N GLY A 14 -16.55 2.91 -11.50
CA GLY A 14 -17.96 3.30 -11.56
C GLY A 14 -18.20 4.71 -10.99
N PRO A 15 -19.07 4.89 -9.99
CA PRO A 15 -19.35 6.20 -9.39
C PRO A 15 -18.14 6.91 -8.76
N ALA A 16 -17.09 6.16 -8.38
CA ALA A 16 -15.88 6.72 -7.79
C ALA A 16 -14.92 7.32 -8.85
N GLY A 17 -15.19 7.09 -10.14
CA GLY A 17 -14.36 7.55 -11.27
C GLY A 17 -12.97 6.90 -11.30
N ALA A 18 -12.09 7.46 -12.14
CA ALA A 18 -10.70 7.04 -12.25
C ALA A 18 -9.97 7.10 -10.89
N THR A 19 -9.58 5.94 -10.37
CA THR A 19 -8.97 5.79 -9.05
C THR A 19 -7.65 5.04 -9.14
N GLY A 20 -6.56 5.65 -8.66
CA GLY A 20 -5.28 4.97 -8.44
C GLY A 20 -5.39 3.93 -7.34
N LEU A 21 -5.11 2.67 -7.67
CA LEU A 21 -5.25 1.52 -6.78
C LEU A 21 -3.95 1.13 -6.08
N ILE A 22 -2.79 1.46 -6.65
CA ILE A 22 -1.47 1.19 -6.05
C ILE A 22 -0.59 2.43 -6.00
N THR A 23 0.43 2.41 -5.14
CA THR A 23 1.55 3.36 -5.19
C THR A 23 2.42 3.15 -6.44
N TYR A 24 3.32 4.11 -6.71
CA TYR A 24 4.16 4.07 -7.91
C TYR A 24 4.98 2.77 -7.99
N HIS A 25 4.82 2.05 -9.10
CA HIS A 25 5.30 0.67 -9.25
C HIS A 25 6.79 0.55 -9.58
N ARG A 26 7.49 1.66 -9.90
CA ARG A 26 8.94 1.66 -10.16
C ARG A 26 9.68 2.17 -8.93
N THR A 27 9.81 1.28 -7.96
CA THR A 27 10.41 1.55 -6.66
C THR A 27 11.30 0.39 -6.26
N ASP A 28 12.47 0.69 -5.71
CA ASP A 28 13.34 -0.23 -5.00
C ASP A 28 13.21 -0.07 -3.47
N SER A 29 12.24 0.73 -3.04
CA SER A 29 11.98 1.00 -1.64
C SER A 29 11.03 -0.03 -1.04
N VAL A 30 11.29 -0.38 0.22
CA VAL A 30 10.39 -1.19 1.06
C VAL A 30 9.76 -0.36 2.18
N SER A 31 9.97 0.95 2.17
CA SER A 31 9.40 1.84 3.18
C SER A 31 7.88 1.90 3.04
N ILE A 32 7.17 2.05 4.15
CA ILE A 32 5.71 2.23 4.16
C ILE A 32 5.38 3.45 5.01
N ALA A 33 4.57 4.34 4.45
CA ALA A 33 4.03 5.53 5.09
C ALA A 33 3.37 5.17 6.42
N LYS A 34 3.51 6.06 7.40
CA LYS A 34 2.92 5.86 8.73
C LYS A 34 1.39 5.73 8.65
N SER A 35 0.74 6.53 7.81
CA SER A 35 -0.72 6.46 7.58
C SER A 35 -1.16 5.09 7.08
N ALA A 36 -0.49 4.55 6.06
CA ALA A 36 -0.81 3.25 5.49
C ALA A 36 -0.59 2.10 6.48
N ARG A 37 0.45 2.16 7.32
CA ARG A 37 0.66 1.18 8.39
C ARG A 37 -0.44 1.21 9.44
N LEU A 38 -0.95 2.40 9.78
CA LEU A 38 -2.06 2.55 10.73
C LEU A 38 -3.38 2.02 10.12
N GLU A 39 -3.64 2.29 8.84
CA GLU A 39 -4.81 1.74 8.15
C GLU A 39 -4.75 0.21 8.07
N ALA A 40 -3.59 -0.35 7.71
CA ALA A 40 -3.37 -1.79 7.69
C ALA A 40 -3.55 -2.43 9.08
N ALA A 41 -2.99 -1.81 10.13
CA ALA A 41 -3.17 -2.28 11.50
C ALA A 41 -4.65 -2.29 11.90
N LYS A 42 -5.39 -1.23 11.58
CA LYS A 42 -6.83 -1.15 11.85
C LYS A 42 -7.59 -2.24 11.08
N PHE A 43 -7.34 -2.38 9.78
CA PHE A 43 -7.98 -3.40 8.95
C PHE A 43 -7.70 -4.81 9.46
N ILE A 44 -6.46 -5.13 9.83
CA ILE A 44 -6.10 -6.44 10.39
C ILE A 44 -6.87 -6.71 11.69
N LYS A 45 -6.95 -5.70 12.58
CA LYS A 45 -7.69 -5.81 13.83
C LYS A 45 -9.17 -6.13 13.60
N GLU A 46 -9.79 -5.42 12.66
CA GLU A 46 -11.23 -5.49 12.39
C GLU A 46 -11.59 -6.78 11.64
N THR A 47 -10.75 -7.20 10.69
CA THR A 47 -11.02 -8.35 9.80
C THR A 47 -10.57 -9.69 10.39
N PHE A 48 -9.40 -9.72 11.06
CA PHE A 48 -8.77 -10.96 11.53
C PHE A 48 -8.67 -11.05 13.06
N GLY A 49 -8.89 -9.94 13.78
CA GLY A 49 -8.78 -9.89 15.23
C GLY A 49 -7.38 -9.52 15.74
N THR A 50 -7.30 -9.19 17.03
CA THR A 50 -6.06 -8.68 17.66
C THR A 50 -4.92 -9.68 17.69
N ASN A 51 -5.21 -10.98 17.64
CA ASN A 51 -4.18 -12.04 17.67
C ASN A 51 -3.31 -12.06 16.40
N TYR A 52 -3.77 -11.43 15.31
CA TYR A 52 -3.04 -11.30 14.05
C TYR A 52 -2.28 -9.97 13.93
N LEU A 53 -2.37 -9.11 14.95
CA LEU A 53 -1.64 -7.86 15.01
C LEU A 53 -0.29 -8.06 15.72
N PRO A 54 0.82 -7.62 15.13
CA PRO A 54 2.09 -7.63 15.84
C PRO A 54 2.06 -6.62 17.00
N ASP A 55 2.68 -6.97 18.12
CA ASP A 55 2.80 -6.10 19.31
C ASP A 55 3.43 -4.74 18.99
N ARG A 56 4.30 -4.70 17.96
CA ARG A 56 4.93 -3.48 17.47
C ARG A 56 4.75 -3.39 15.95
N PRO A 57 4.34 -2.22 15.41
CA PRO A 57 4.23 -2.04 13.97
C PRO A 57 5.57 -2.31 13.28
N PRO A 58 5.62 -3.17 12.25
CA PRO A 58 6.84 -3.41 11.53
C PRO A 58 7.31 -2.13 10.82
N VAL A 59 8.61 -1.92 10.81
CA VAL A 59 9.25 -0.79 10.13
C VAL A 59 10.31 -1.35 9.20
N TYR A 60 10.05 -1.24 7.90
CA TYR A 60 10.97 -1.64 6.86
C TYR A 60 11.70 -0.41 6.34
N LYS A 61 13.01 -0.54 6.13
CA LYS A 61 13.86 0.51 5.60
C LYS A 61 14.76 -0.07 4.51
N THR A 62 14.84 0.65 3.40
CA THR A 62 15.77 0.37 2.32
C THR A 62 17.18 0.63 2.81
N LYS A 63 18.09 -0.33 2.60
CA LYS A 63 19.51 -0.21 3.03
C LYS A 63 20.43 0.35 1.95
N ASN A 64 19.91 0.47 0.72
CA ASN A 64 20.67 0.95 -0.43
C ASN A 64 20.65 2.49 -0.46
N SER A 65 21.81 3.11 -0.24
CA SER A 65 21.98 4.57 -0.26
C SER A 65 21.84 5.19 -1.66
N LEU A 66 21.83 4.36 -2.72
CA LEU A 66 21.57 4.78 -4.10
C LEU A 66 20.08 4.63 -4.49
N ALA A 67 19.26 4.07 -3.60
CA ALA A 67 17.84 3.94 -3.85
C ALA A 67 17.21 5.33 -3.97
N GLN A 68 16.16 5.44 -4.78
CA GLN A 68 15.36 6.67 -4.84
C GLN A 68 14.57 6.76 -3.52
N GLU A 69 15.21 7.26 -2.46
CA GLU A 69 14.71 7.26 -1.07
C GLU A 69 13.37 7.99 -0.88
N ALA A 70 12.93 8.77 -1.88
CA ALA A 70 11.63 9.43 -1.89
C ALA A 70 10.45 8.48 -2.23
N HIS A 71 10.72 7.25 -2.67
CA HIS A 71 9.67 6.29 -3.05
C HIS A 71 9.27 5.37 -1.90
N GLU A 72 8.00 4.97 -1.91
CA GLU A 72 7.41 3.99 -1.00
C GLU A 72 7.42 2.59 -1.65
N ALA A 73 7.20 1.54 -0.85
CA ALA A 73 6.86 0.22 -1.35
C ALA A 73 5.61 0.22 -2.24
N ILE A 74 5.53 -0.75 -3.15
CA ILE A 74 4.31 -1.02 -3.93
C ILE A 74 3.26 -1.60 -2.99
N ARG A 75 2.12 -0.90 -2.80
CA ARG A 75 1.01 -1.31 -1.95
C ARG A 75 -0.31 -0.72 -2.45
N PRO A 76 -1.48 -1.21 -1.98
CA PRO A 76 -2.75 -0.55 -2.22
C PRO A 76 -2.74 0.90 -1.73
N THR A 77 -3.40 1.79 -2.46
CA THR A 77 -3.64 3.17 -1.99
C THR A 77 -4.54 3.19 -0.75
N SER A 78 -5.46 2.22 -0.64
CA SER A 78 -6.19 1.90 0.59
C SER A 78 -6.38 0.39 0.72
N VAL A 79 -6.12 -0.16 1.90
CA VAL A 79 -6.32 -1.59 2.19
C VAL A 79 -7.80 -1.95 2.39
N LEU A 80 -8.67 -0.95 2.51
CA LEU A 80 -10.12 -1.14 2.65
C LEU A 80 -10.78 -1.54 1.32
N ARG A 81 -10.11 -1.31 0.18
CA ARG A 81 -10.53 -1.82 -1.13
C ARG A 81 -10.00 -3.22 -1.29
N THR A 82 -10.78 -4.20 -0.84
CA THR A 82 -10.45 -5.61 -0.98
C THR A 82 -10.65 -6.06 -2.43
N PRO A 83 -9.96 -7.11 -2.91
CA PRO A 83 -10.20 -7.65 -4.25
C PRO A 83 -11.66 -8.04 -4.53
N GLU A 84 -12.41 -8.39 -3.48
CA GLU A 84 -13.81 -8.78 -3.53
C GLU A 84 -14.80 -7.60 -3.51
N SER A 85 -14.35 -6.36 -3.31
CA SER A 85 -15.19 -5.15 -3.18
C SER A 85 -15.31 -4.35 -4.46
#